data_AF-A0A4Z2EDN5-F1
#
_entry.id   AF-A0A4Z2EDN5-F1
#
_cell.length_a   1.000
_cell.length_b   1.000
_cell.length_c   1.000
_cell.angle_alpha   90.00
_cell.angle_beta   90.00
_cell.angle_gamma   90.00
#
_symmetry.space_group_name_H-M   'P 1'
#
loop_
_entity.id
_entity.type
_entity.pdbx_description
1 polymer ?
#
loop_
_entity_poly.entity_id
_entity_poly.type
_entity_poly.pdbx_seq_one_letter_code
_entity_poly.pdbx_strand_id
1 'polypeptide(L)'
;MNLCLTSQDGKTLHDELEIIEGMKFDRGYISPYFINTAKGQKCEFQDAYLLLSEKKISTVQSIVPALEIANQNRKPLVIVAEDVDGEALSTLVLNRLKVGLQVVAVKAPGFGDNRKNQLRDLAVATGGTVFGEDAVGLLLEDIQVHDFGTIGEVQITKDDTLMLKGGGSPADVEKRAAEILEQLENTESDYEKEKLNERLAKLSDGVAVLKIGGTSDVEVNEKKDRVTDALNATRAAVEEGIVPGGGCALLRCIPSLDTLKTANADQKIGEWDHVILILKHAHSVSYERPPDFTCLFLFVYLCFVLLI
;
A
#
# COMPACT_ATOMS: atom_id res chain seq x y z
N MET A 1 0.89 -1.48 18.17
CA MET A 1 1.52 -2.45 17.27
C MET A 1 1.10 -2.09 15.87
N ASN A 2 1.97 -1.42 15.12
CA ASN A 2 1.70 -1.00 13.74
C ASN A 2 2.28 -2.05 12.78
N LEU A 3 1.99 -3.33 13.04
CA LEU A 3 2.55 -4.43 12.27
C LEU A 3 1.85 -4.45 10.89
N CYS A 4 2.64 -4.29 9.82
CA CYS A 4 2.11 -4.40 8.47
C CYS A 4 1.80 -5.89 8.18
N LEU A 5 0.51 -6.23 8.13
CA LEU A 5 0.04 -7.58 7.76
C LEU A 5 -0.23 -7.69 6.26
N THR A 6 0.29 -8.72 5.59
CA THR A 6 0.00 -9.01 4.17
C THR A 6 -0.30 -10.50 3.98
N SER A 7 -1.09 -10.84 2.97
CA SER A 7 -1.43 -12.23 2.64
C SER A 7 -0.76 -12.71 1.35
N GLN A 8 -0.11 -13.87 1.39
CA GLN A 8 0.52 -14.52 0.24
C GLN A 8 -0.03 -15.92 0.01
N ASP A 9 0.18 -16.44 -1.20
CA ASP A 9 -0.20 -17.81 -1.54
C ASP A 9 0.76 -18.80 -0.85
N GLY A 10 0.22 -19.63 0.03
CA GLY A 10 0.96 -20.70 0.68
C GLY A 10 1.18 -21.88 -0.25
N LYS A 11 2.27 -22.63 -0.03
CA LYS A 11 2.55 -23.89 -0.75
C LYS A 11 2.11 -25.13 0.04
N THR A 12 1.62 -24.93 1.25
CA THR A 12 1.25 -25.98 2.20
C THR A 12 -0.28 -26.07 2.31
N LEU A 13 -0.76 -27.15 2.94
CA LEU A 13 -2.19 -27.35 3.18
C LEU A 13 -2.73 -26.48 4.33
N HIS A 14 -1.84 -25.93 5.15
CA HIS A 14 -2.16 -25.20 6.37
C HIS A 14 -1.75 -23.75 6.26
N ASP A 15 -2.46 -22.87 6.95
CA ASP A 15 -2.13 -21.46 7.01
C ASP A 15 -0.92 -21.25 7.94
N GLU A 16 0.05 -20.46 7.49
CA GLU A 16 1.31 -20.19 8.20
C GLU A 16 1.51 -18.69 8.36
N LEU A 17 1.89 -18.24 9.56
CA LEU A 17 2.25 -16.86 9.82
C LEU A 17 3.77 -16.75 9.90
N GLU A 18 4.37 -15.96 9.00
CA GLU A 18 5.79 -15.64 9.02
C GLU A 18 5.99 -14.14 9.24
N ILE A 19 6.84 -13.78 10.19
CA ILE A 19 7.30 -12.40 10.32
C ILE A 19 8.55 -12.27 9.48
N ILE A 20 8.47 -11.49 8.41
CA ILE A 20 9.54 -11.28 7.44
C ILE A 20 10.00 -9.84 7.58
N GLU A 21 11.31 -9.60 7.61
CA GLU A 21 11.84 -8.25 7.51
C GLU A 21 11.40 -7.61 6.18
N GLY A 22 10.78 -6.45 6.28
CA GLY A 22 10.20 -5.76 5.14
C GLY A 22 9.83 -4.33 5.49
N MET A 23 9.59 -3.54 4.45
CA MET A 23 9.26 -2.13 4.57
C MET A 23 8.08 -1.80 3.65
N LYS A 24 7.11 -1.04 4.17
CA LYS A 24 5.98 -0.51 3.40
C LYS A 24 6.02 1.02 3.39
N PHE A 25 5.73 1.63 2.26
CA PHE A 25 5.48 3.07 2.17
C PHE A 25 4.35 3.42 1.18
N ASP A 26 3.69 4.55 1.43
CA ASP A 26 2.45 4.96 0.79
C ASP A 26 2.72 5.75 -0.50
N ARG A 27 3.48 5.13 -1.41
CA ARG A 27 3.66 5.58 -2.79
C ARG A 27 3.60 4.36 -3.71
N GLY A 28 2.76 4.43 -4.73
CA GLY A 28 2.66 3.39 -5.74
C GLY A 28 3.37 3.71 -7.06
N TYR A 29 3.07 2.90 -8.08
CA TYR A 29 3.64 3.09 -9.42
C TYR A 29 3.25 4.44 -10.02
N ILE A 30 4.20 5.08 -10.71
CA ILE A 30 3.95 6.37 -11.39
C ILE A 30 3.00 6.18 -12.59
N SER A 31 3.05 5.00 -13.22
CA SER A 31 2.24 4.69 -14.39
C SER A 31 1.60 3.29 -14.30
N PRO A 32 0.29 3.15 -14.62
CA PRO A 32 -0.38 1.84 -14.61
C PRO A 32 0.18 0.89 -15.68
N TYR A 33 0.93 1.38 -16.66
CA TYR A 33 1.58 0.54 -17.66
C TYR A 33 2.69 -0.35 -17.09
N PHE A 34 3.08 -0.16 -15.83
CA PHE A 34 4.02 -1.06 -15.13
C PHE A 34 3.34 -2.30 -14.54
N ILE A 35 2.01 -2.34 -14.47
CA ILE A 35 1.25 -3.51 -13.98
C ILE A 35 1.66 -4.75 -14.78
N ASN A 36 2.04 -5.81 -14.06
CA ASN A 36 2.50 -7.06 -14.66
C ASN A 36 1.67 -8.27 -14.23
N THR A 37 0.68 -8.06 -13.37
CA THR A 37 -0.23 -9.10 -12.88
C THR A 37 -1.60 -8.95 -13.52
N ALA A 38 -2.18 -10.05 -14.01
CA ALA A 38 -3.52 -10.05 -14.60
C ALA A 38 -4.65 -10.00 -13.55
N LYS A 39 -4.37 -10.47 -12.33
CA LYS A 39 -5.28 -10.46 -11.17
C LYS A 39 -4.83 -9.39 -10.17
N GLY A 40 -5.48 -8.23 -10.24
CA GLY A 40 -5.18 -7.07 -9.41
C GLY A 40 -4.29 -6.04 -10.11
N GLN A 41 -4.57 -4.75 -9.87
CA GLN A 41 -3.78 -3.64 -10.41
C GLN A 41 -2.47 -3.49 -9.62
N LYS A 42 -1.56 -4.46 -9.79
CA LYS A 42 -0.30 -4.53 -9.06
C LYS A 42 0.88 -4.94 -9.95
N CYS A 43 2.06 -4.48 -9.56
CA CYS A 43 3.35 -4.84 -10.13
C CYS A 43 4.12 -5.67 -9.10
N GLU A 44 4.49 -6.90 -9.44
CA GLU A 44 5.20 -7.83 -8.56
C GLU A 44 6.52 -8.27 -9.17
N PHE A 45 7.62 -8.15 -8.44
CA PHE A 45 8.92 -8.65 -8.86
C PHE A 45 9.57 -9.50 -7.76
N GLN A 46 10.36 -10.48 -8.19
CA GLN A 46 11.21 -11.30 -7.34
C GLN A 46 12.68 -10.99 -7.67
N ASP A 47 13.53 -10.98 -6.65
CA ASP A 47 14.97 -10.73 -6.75
C ASP A 47 15.30 -9.48 -7.60
N ALA A 48 14.81 -8.33 -7.14
CA ALA A 48 14.91 -7.06 -7.85
C ALA A 48 16.06 -6.20 -7.33
N TYR A 49 16.63 -5.39 -8.23
CA TYR A 49 17.49 -4.27 -7.87
C TYR A 49 16.67 -3.03 -7.55
N LEU A 50 17.13 -2.26 -6.56
CA LEU A 50 16.56 -0.99 -6.14
C LEU A 50 17.52 0.15 -6.45
N LEU A 51 17.07 1.10 -7.26
CA LEU A 51 17.75 2.35 -7.54
C LEU A 51 17.12 3.47 -6.71
N LEU A 52 17.92 4.16 -5.90
CA LEU A 52 17.48 5.26 -5.05
C LEU A 52 18.07 6.57 -5.55
N SER A 53 17.24 7.54 -5.90
CA SER A 53 17.67 8.88 -6.33
C SER A 53 16.97 9.96 -5.52
N GLU A 54 17.75 10.87 -4.92
CA GLU A 54 17.19 12.05 -4.27
C GLU A 54 16.62 13.05 -5.28
N LYS A 55 17.20 13.09 -6.48
CA LYS A 55 16.85 14.02 -7.55
C LYS A 55 15.83 13.45 -8.51
N LYS A 56 15.16 14.34 -9.25
CA LYS A 56 14.26 14.00 -10.36
C LYS A 56 15.03 13.37 -11.52
N ILE A 57 14.38 12.42 -12.18
CA ILE A 57 14.89 11.74 -13.36
C ILE A 57 13.99 12.10 -14.54
N SER A 58 14.44 13.05 -15.36
CA SER A 58 13.69 13.51 -16.55
C SER A 58 14.31 13.01 -17.87
N THR A 59 15.62 12.71 -17.86
CA THR A 59 16.38 12.28 -19.05
C THR A 59 16.67 10.79 -18.98
N VAL A 60 16.47 10.10 -20.11
CA VAL A 60 16.75 8.65 -20.17
C VAL A 60 18.24 8.34 -20.02
N GLN A 61 19.12 9.22 -20.50
CA GLN A 61 20.58 9.04 -20.47
C GLN A 61 21.12 8.74 -19.07
N SER A 62 20.57 9.40 -18.06
CA SER A 62 20.96 9.22 -16.66
C SER A 62 20.67 7.82 -16.10
N ILE A 63 19.70 7.11 -16.68
CA ILE A 63 19.27 5.77 -16.21
C ILE A 63 19.66 4.64 -17.17
N VAL A 64 20.19 4.94 -18.36
CA VAL A 64 20.64 3.91 -19.32
C VAL A 64 21.63 2.93 -18.67
N PRO A 65 22.69 3.39 -17.96
CA PRO A 65 23.64 2.48 -17.32
C PRO A 65 22.96 1.54 -16.32
N ALA A 66 22.04 2.07 -15.51
CA ALA A 66 21.30 1.27 -14.54
C ALA A 66 20.43 0.19 -15.21
N LEU A 67 19.75 0.55 -16.31
CA LEU A 67 18.92 -0.38 -17.08
C LEU A 67 19.76 -1.47 -17.76
N GLU A 68 20.92 -1.12 -18.29
CA GLU A 68 21.83 -2.09 -18.91
C GLU A 68 22.35 -3.11 -17.89
N ILE A 69 22.79 -2.64 -16.71
CA ILE A 69 23.27 -3.52 -15.64
C ILE A 69 22.15 -4.48 -15.18
N ALA A 70 20.95 -3.96 -14.92
CA ALA A 70 19.81 -4.78 -14.48
C ALA A 70 19.44 -5.83 -15.55
N ASN A 71 19.38 -5.42 -16.82
CA ASN A 71 19.05 -6.31 -17.92
C ASN A 71 20.13 -7.38 -18.18
N GLN A 72 21.41 -7.03 -18.08
CA GLN A 72 22.53 -7.98 -18.20
C GLN A 72 22.47 -9.06 -17.11
N ASN A 73 22.12 -8.67 -15.89
CA ASN A 73 21.95 -9.60 -14.77
C ASN A 73 20.58 -10.29 -14.75
N ARG A 74 19.69 -9.98 -15.71
CA ARG A 74 18.32 -10.50 -15.80
C ARG A 74 17.50 -10.28 -14.52
N LYS A 75 17.75 -9.16 -13.83
CA LYS A 75 17.00 -8.79 -12.63
C LYS A 75 16.03 -7.64 -12.94
N PRO A 76 14.81 -7.67 -12.37
CA PRO A 76 13.92 -6.51 -12.40
C PRO A 76 14.56 -5.29 -11.73
N LEU A 77 14.22 -4.10 -12.22
CA LEU A 77 14.67 -2.83 -11.65
C LEU A 77 13.50 -2.03 -11.05
N VAL A 78 13.60 -1.70 -9.77
CA VAL A 78 12.71 -0.77 -9.07
C VAL A 78 13.43 0.56 -8.95
N ILE A 79 12.84 1.63 -9.48
CA ILE A 79 13.39 2.99 -9.40
C ILE A 79 12.55 3.79 -8.42
N VAL A 80 13.18 4.29 -7.36
CA VAL A 80 12.58 5.22 -6.41
C VAL A 80 13.32 6.55 -6.49
N ALA A 81 12.64 7.57 -6.98
CA ALA A 81 13.19 8.90 -7.18
C ALA A 81 12.23 9.99 -6.68
N GLU A 82 12.69 11.23 -6.48
CA GLU A 82 11.78 12.35 -6.21
C GLU A 82 10.62 12.40 -7.21
N ASP A 83 10.96 12.28 -8.49
CA ASP A 83 10.01 12.11 -9.57
C ASP A 83 10.70 11.44 -10.77
N VAL A 84 9.92 10.71 -11.57
CA VAL A 84 10.35 10.19 -12.87
C VAL A 84 9.36 10.67 -13.91
N ASP A 85 9.78 11.59 -14.76
CA ASP A 85 8.91 12.31 -15.69
C ASP A 85 9.51 12.44 -17.10
N GLY A 86 8.78 13.15 -17.97
CA GLY A 86 9.24 13.51 -19.31
C GLY A 86 9.63 12.33 -20.20
N GLU A 87 10.83 12.45 -20.78
CA GLU A 87 11.39 11.48 -21.72
C GLU A 87 11.74 10.16 -21.02
N ALA A 88 12.28 10.23 -19.80
CA ALA A 88 12.65 9.05 -19.03
C ALA A 88 11.44 8.14 -18.78
N LEU A 89 10.34 8.70 -18.25
CA LEU A 89 9.12 7.92 -17.99
C LEU A 89 8.54 7.30 -19.27
N SER A 90 8.46 8.10 -20.34
CA SER A 90 7.93 7.65 -21.63
C SER A 90 8.74 6.48 -22.19
N THR A 91 10.06 6.55 -22.07
CA THR A 91 10.97 5.52 -22.55
C THR A 91 10.89 4.24 -21.71
N LEU A 92 10.79 4.36 -20.39
CA LEU A 92 10.59 3.22 -19.49
C LEU A 92 9.30 2.47 -19.81
N VAL A 93 8.19 3.20 -19.98
CA VAL A 93 6.88 2.61 -20.32
C VAL A 93 6.92 1.93 -21.69
N LEU A 94 7.49 2.59 -22.70
CA LEU A 94 7.59 2.00 -24.04
C LEU A 94 8.45 0.74 -24.07
N ASN A 95 9.59 0.73 -23.37
CA ASN A 95 10.44 -0.46 -23.28
C ASN A 95 9.80 -1.58 -22.47
N ARG A 96 9.04 -1.26 -21.42
CA ARG A 96 8.24 -2.24 -20.69
C ARG A 96 7.24 -2.94 -21.60
N LEU A 97 6.49 -2.17 -22.40
CA LEU A 97 5.43 -2.69 -23.27
C LEU A 97 5.95 -3.39 -24.54
N LYS A 98 7.01 -2.86 -25.17
CA LYS A 98 7.52 -3.38 -26.46
C LYS A 98 8.59 -4.46 -26.29
N VAL A 99 9.50 -4.25 -25.35
CA VAL A 99 10.70 -5.10 -25.16
C VAL A 99 10.50 -6.08 -23.99
N GLY A 100 9.51 -5.82 -23.12
CA GLY A 100 9.27 -6.64 -21.93
C GLY A 100 10.24 -6.35 -20.79
N LEU A 101 10.97 -5.23 -20.84
CA LEU A 101 11.92 -4.82 -19.80
C LEU A 101 11.25 -4.87 -18.42
N GLN A 102 11.84 -5.53 -17.43
CA GLN A 102 11.26 -5.64 -16.10
C GLN A 102 11.66 -4.41 -15.27
N VAL A 103 10.87 -3.35 -15.37
CA VAL A 103 11.13 -2.09 -14.66
C VAL A 103 9.85 -1.49 -14.11
N VAL A 104 9.96 -0.80 -12.97
CA VAL A 104 8.89 0.01 -12.37
C VAL A 104 9.48 1.26 -11.74
N ALA A 105 8.79 2.39 -11.90
CA ALA A 105 9.15 3.65 -11.28
C ALA A 105 8.12 4.07 -10.23
N VAL A 106 8.60 4.46 -9.06
CA VAL A 106 7.84 4.86 -7.87
C VAL A 106 8.39 6.18 -7.36
N LYS A 107 7.52 7.05 -6.84
CA LYS A 107 7.96 8.30 -6.19
C LYS A 107 8.52 8.02 -4.81
N ALA A 108 9.55 8.75 -4.43
CA ALA A 108 10.10 8.70 -3.09
C ALA A 108 9.03 9.12 -2.05
N PRO A 109 8.98 8.44 -0.89
CA PRO A 109 8.06 8.81 0.17
C PRO A 109 8.53 10.10 0.87
N GLY A 110 7.59 10.84 1.47
CA GLY A 110 7.87 12.09 2.17
C GLY A 110 8.19 13.29 1.26
N PHE A 111 8.59 14.40 1.88
CA PHE A 111 8.96 15.66 1.22
C PHE A 111 10.12 16.33 1.97
N GLY A 112 10.91 17.17 1.29
CA GLY A 112 12.04 17.89 1.91
C GLY A 112 13.02 16.95 2.62
N ASP A 113 13.45 17.31 3.82
CA ASP A 113 14.39 16.52 4.61
C ASP A 113 13.83 15.16 5.06
N ASN A 114 12.51 15.06 5.25
CA ASN A 114 11.87 13.77 5.54
C ASN A 114 12.02 12.79 4.37
N ARG A 115 11.99 13.28 3.12
CA ARG A 115 12.24 12.44 1.95
C ARG A 115 13.68 11.92 1.92
N LYS A 116 14.66 12.78 2.19
CA LYS A 116 16.08 12.38 2.26
C LYS A 116 16.29 11.32 3.32
N ASN A 117 15.73 11.54 4.51
CA ASN A 117 15.82 10.61 5.62
C ASN A 117 15.15 9.27 5.31
N GLN A 118 13.95 9.26 4.70
CA GLN A 118 13.27 8.03 4.31
C GLN A 118 13.99 7.29 3.17
N LEU A 119 14.57 7.99 2.20
CA LEU A 119 15.43 7.39 1.16
C LEU A 119 16.66 6.72 1.78
N ARG A 120 17.27 7.36 2.78
CA ARG A 120 18.38 6.77 3.53
C ARG A 120 17.95 5.53 4.31
N ASP A 121 16.76 5.56 4.91
CA ASP A 121 16.19 4.40 5.62
C ASP A 121 15.96 3.22 4.64
N LEU A 122 15.45 3.50 3.43
CA LEU A 122 15.31 2.52 2.34
C LEU A 122 16.67 1.95 1.89
N ALA A 123 17.69 2.82 1.74
CA ALA A 123 19.05 2.42 1.39
C ALA A 123 19.63 1.45 2.42
N VAL A 124 19.56 1.80 3.71
CA VAL A 124 20.04 0.94 4.80
C VAL A 124 19.30 -0.40 4.83
N ALA A 125 17.97 -0.40 4.68
CA ALA A 125 17.17 -1.62 4.70
C ALA A 125 17.45 -2.56 3.52
N THR A 126 17.90 -2.04 2.38
CA THR A 126 18.15 -2.82 1.15
C THR A 126 19.63 -3.00 0.81
N GLY A 127 20.53 -2.35 1.54
CA GLY A 127 21.98 -2.36 1.29
C GLY A 127 22.42 -1.51 0.09
N GLY A 128 21.58 -0.57 -0.37
CA GLY A 128 21.86 0.28 -1.52
C GLY A 128 22.38 1.68 -1.18
N THR A 129 22.83 2.40 -2.20
CA THR A 129 23.31 3.79 -2.09
C THR A 129 22.26 4.77 -2.62
N VAL A 130 22.13 5.94 -1.99
CA VAL A 130 21.25 7.02 -2.47
C VAL A 130 22.05 7.96 -3.38
N PHE A 131 21.64 8.07 -4.64
CA PHE A 131 22.27 8.97 -5.61
C PHE A 131 21.75 10.40 -5.48
N GLY A 132 22.62 11.37 -5.78
CA GLY A 132 22.26 12.79 -5.81
C GLY A 132 22.34 13.50 -4.45
N GLU A 133 22.84 12.82 -3.41
CA GLU A 133 23.17 13.44 -2.13
C GLU A 133 24.40 14.35 -2.29
N ASP A 134 24.27 15.64 -1.92
CA ASP A 134 25.31 16.65 -2.16
C ASP A 134 26.66 16.33 -1.48
N ALA A 135 26.65 15.45 -0.47
CA ALA A 135 27.85 15.03 0.27
C ALA A 135 28.65 13.89 -0.38
N VAL A 136 28.02 13.08 -1.25
CA VAL A 136 28.62 11.82 -1.76
C VAL A 136 29.16 11.99 -3.19
N GLY A 137 28.66 12.97 -3.96
CA GLY A 137 29.20 13.33 -5.27
C GLY A 137 29.04 12.26 -6.37
N LEU A 138 28.31 11.17 -6.10
CA LEU A 138 28.04 10.11 -7.06
C LEU A 138 26.98 10.54 -8.07
N LEU A 139 27.34 10.50 -9.35
CA LEU A 139 26.42 10.70 -10.47
C LEU A 139 25.69 9.39 -10.76
N LEU A 140 24.41 9.49 -11.13
CA LEU A 140 23.59 8.34 -11.51
C LEU A 140 24.16 7.59 -12.73
N GLU A 141 24.90 8.31 -13.57
CA GLU A 141 25.54 7.81 -14.79
C GLU A 141 26.70 6.84 -14.50
N ASP A 142 27.32 6.94 -13.32
CA ASP A 142 28.49 6.13 -12.92
C ASP A 142 28.11 4.89 -12.09
N ILE A 143 26.81 4.59 -12.00
CA ILE A 143 26.28 3.50 -11.16
C ILE A 143 26.95 2.15 -11.43
N GLN A 144 27.26 1.45 -10.34
CA GLN A 144 27.81 0.12 -10.35
C GLN A 144 26.85 -0.89 -9.71
N VAL A 145 27.12 -2.19 -9.91
CA VAL A 145 26.30 -3.28 -9.38
C VAL A 145 26.13 -3.22 -7.86
N HIS A 146 27.16 -2.75 -7.13
CA HIS A 146 27.16 -2.68 -5.68
C HIS A 146 26.39 -1.49 -5.10
N ASP A 147 26.03 -0.51 -5.94
CA ASP A 147 25.25 0.65 -5.49
C ASP A 147 23.75 0.36 -5.43
N PHE A 148 23.30 -0.70 -6.11
CA PHE A 148 21.90 -1.12 -6.07
C PHE A 148 21.56 -1.73 -4.73
N GLY A 149 20.43 -1.31 -4.17
CA GLY A 149 19.77 -2.08 -3.12
C GLY A 149 19.26 -3.41 -3.69
N THR A 150 19.15 -4.41 -2.83
CA THR A 150 18.60 -5.72 -3.22
C THR A 150 17.32 -6.00 -2.45
N ILE A 151 16.32 -6.52 -3.17
CA ILE A 151 15.00 -6.85 -2.63
C ILE A 151 14.62 -8.26 -3.06
N GLY A 152 14.29 -9.13 -2.11
CA GLY A 152 13.84 -10.48 -2.42
C GLY A 152 12.47 -10.52 -3.10
N GLU A 153 11.52 -9.73 -2.62
CA GLU A 153 10.19 -9.61 -3.22
C GLU A 153 9.64 -8.19 -3.07
N VAL A 154 9.04 -7.65 -4.14
CA VAL A 154 8.43 -6.32 -4.13
C VAL A 154 7.05 -6.38 -4.75
N GLN A 155 6.08 -5.72 -4.10
CA GLN A 155 4.71 -5.57 -4.56
C GLN A 155 4.35 -4.09 -4.54
N ILE A 156 3.98 -3.56 -5.71
CA ILE A 156 3.64 -2.14 -5.90
C ILE A 156 2.21 -2.04 -6.42
N THR A 157 1.37 -1.31 -5.72
CA THR A 157 0.00 -0.97 -6.14
C THR A 157 -0.05 0.47 -6.61
N LYS A 158 -1.25 1.02 -6.82
CA LYS A 158 -1.45 2.43 -7.18
C LYS A 158 -0.97 3.38 -6.07
N ASP A 159 -1.19 2.98 -4.82
CA ASP A 159 -1.03 3.86 -3.67
C ASP A 159 0.11 3.39 -2.74
N ASP A 160 0.48 2.10 -2.76
CA ASP A 160 1.44 1.51 -1.84
C ASP A 160 2.59 0.79 -2.54
N THR A 161 3.75 0.77 -1.89
CA THR A 161 4.87 -0.12 -2.20
C THR A 161 5.24 -0.93 -0.97
N LEU A 162 5.32 -2.24 -1.13
CA LEU A 162 5.76 -3.20 -0.14
C LEU A 162 7.02 -3.90 -0.63
N MET A 163 8.07 -3.89 0.18
CA MET A 163 9.34 -4.56 -0.10
C MET A 163 9.61 -5.56 1.01
N LEU A 164 9.96 -6.78 0.66
CA LEU A 164 10.23 -7.88 1.58
C LEU A 164 11.63 -8.42 1.33
N LYS A 165 12.31 -8.83 2.40
CA LYS A 165 13.66 -9.43 2.36
C LYS A 165 14.66 -8.48 1.68
N GLY A 166 14.84 -7.29 2.25
CA GLY A 166 15.90 -6.37 1.83
C GLY A 166 17.28 -6.96 2.14
N GLY A 167 18.27 -6.70 1.30
CA GLY A 167 19.65 -7.19 1.51
C GLY A 167 20.50 -6.30 2.42
N GLY A 168 19.89 -5.41 3.20
CA GLY A 168 20.58 -4.60 4.19
C GLY A 168 21.18 -5.44 5.32
N SER A 169 22.29 -4.99 5.89
CA SER A 169 22.88 -5.63 7.07
C SER A 169 22.01 -5.38 8.30
N PRO A 170 21.65 -6.40 9.09
CA PRO A 170 20.88 -6.23 10.32
C PRO A 170 21.52 -5.23 11.28
N ALA A 171 22.86 -5.20 11.35
CA ALA A 171 23.59 -4.27 12.19
C ALA A 171 23.43 -2.81 11.74
N ASP A 172 23.34 -2.55 10.43
CA ASP A 172 23.14 -1.19 9.91
C ASP A 172 21.70 -0.73 10.14
N VAL A 173 20.73 -1.64 10.01
CA VAL A 173 19.31 -1.38 10.33
C VAL A 173 19.13 -1.07 11.82
N GLU A 174 19.71 -1.87 12.71
CA GLU A 174 19.67 -1.64 14.17
C GLU A 174 20.34 -0.30 14.53
N LYS A 175 21.50 -0.01 13.95
CA LYS A 175 22.17 1.27 14.14
C LYS A 175 21.30 2.43 13.70
N ARG A 176 20.65 2.32 12.54
CA ARG A 176 19.76 3.36 12.02
C ARG A 176 18.52 3.54 12.89
N ALA A 177 17.95 2.44 13.42
CA ALA A 177 16.84 2.49 14.36
C ALA A 177 17.24 3.18 15.67
N ALA A 178 18.44 2.89 16.19
CA ALA A 178 18.98 3.54 17.38
C ALA A 178 19.20 5.06 17.18
N GLU A 179 19.71 5.48 16.02
CA GLU A 179 19.82 6.90 15.66
C GLU A 179 18.45 7.62 15.70
N ILE A 180 17.40 6.97 15.19
CA ILE A 180 16.04 7.54 15.19
C ILE A 180 15.45 7.58 16.61
N LEU A 181 15.72 6.57 17.44
CA LEU A 181 15.31 6.55 18.85
C LEU A 181 15.95 7.70 19.62
N GLU A 182 17.25 7.93 19.46
CA GLU A 182 17.94 9.06 20.09
C GLU A 182 17.38 10.41 19.62
N GLN A 183 17.06 10.55 18.33
CA GLN A 183 16.39 11.74 17.81
C GLN A 183 15.02 11.95 18.48
N LEU A 184 14.27 10.87 18.67
CA LEU A 184 12.93 10.91 19.26
C LEU A 184 12.94 11.39 20.72
N GLU A 185 13.96 11.02 21.49
CA GLU A 185 14.16 11.50 22.87
C GLU A 185 14.46 12.99 22.95
N ASN A 186 15.15 13.53 21.94
CA ASN A 186 15.57 14.93 21.89
C ASN A 186 14.55 15.86 21.21
N THR A 187 13.53 15.30 20.55
CA THR A 187 12.47 16.08 19.89
C THR A 187 11.38 16.46 20.90
N GLU A 188 11.00 17.73 20.94
CA GLU A 188 9.89 18.21 21.78
C GLU A 188 8.56 18.29 21.03
N SER A 189 8.60 18.46 19.70
CA SER A 189 7.43 18.61 18.82
C SER A 189 6.69 17.30 18.61
N ASP A 190 5.39 17.26 18.94
CA ASP A 190 4.54 16.08 18.75
C ASP A 190 4.44 15.65 17.28
N TYR A 191 4.43 16.62 16.35
CA TYR A 191 4.42 16.34 14.91
C TYR A 191 5.69 15.61 14.46
N GLU A 192 6.86 16.05 14.93
CA GLU A 192 8.14 15.41 14.58
C GLU A 192 8.26 14.03 15.25
N LYS A 193 7.80 13.89 16.50
CA LYS A 193 7.72 12.59 17.19
C LYS A 193 6.87 11.59 16.41
N GLU A 194 5.71 12.01 15.90
CA GLU A 194 4.85 11.15 15.08
C GLU A 194 5.60 10.68 13.83
N LYS A 195 6.29 11.58 13.13
CA LYS A 195 7.07 11.24 11.93
C LYS A 195 8.29 10.36 12.20
N LEU A 196 8.97 10.55 13.33
CA LEU A 196 10.07 9.68 13.75
C LEU A 196 9.56 8.29 14.14
N ASN A 197 8.43 8.20 14.84
CA ASN A 197 7.76 6.94 15.16
C ASN A 197 7.34 6.17 13.89
N GLU A 198 6.77 6.86 12.89
CA GLU A 198 6.41 6.23 11.60
C GLU A 198 7.64 5.62 10.92
N ARG A 199 8.77 6.33 10.93
CA ARG A 199 10.02 5.84 10.33
C ARG A 199 10.61 4.68 11.11
N LEU A 200 10.64 4.79 12.44
CA LEU A 200 11.13 3.74 13.32
C LEU A 200 10.32 2.45 13.15
N ALA A 201 8.99 2.56 13.08
CA ALA A 201 8.10 1.42 12.83
C ALA A 201 8.44 0.76 11.48
N LYS A 202 8.65 1.55 10.43
CA LYS A 202 9.02 1.03 9.09
C LYS A 202 10.38 0.30 9.05
N LEU A 203 11.28 0.59 9.98
CA LEU A 203 12.60 -0.04 10.10
C LEU A 203 12.63 -1.21 11.09
N SER A 204 11.84 -1.13 12.17
CA SER A 204 11.92 -2.05 13.31
C SER A 204 10.82 -3.10 13.31
N ASP A 205 9.64 -2.77 12.79
CA ASP A 205 8.52 -3.71 12.70
C ASP A 205 8.62 -4.46 11.36
N GLY A 206 9.02 -5.73 11.45
CA GLY A 206 8.92 -6.65 10.33
C GLY A 206 7.49 -6.73 9.78
N VAL A 207 7.38 -7.06 8.50
CA VAL A 207 6.10 -7.31 7.83
C VAL A 207 5.66 -8.73 8.16
N ALA A 208 4.51 -8.88 8.80
CA ALA A 208 3.91 -10.18 9.01
C ALA A 208 3.19 -10.63 7.74
N VAL A 209 3.66 -11.75 7.17
CA VAL A 209 3.12 -12.39 5.98
C VAL A 209 2.33 -13.62 6.41
N LEU A 210 1.02 -13.62 6.14
CA LEU A 210 0.17 -14.78 6.29
C LEU A 210 0.15 -15.57 4.98
N LYS A 211 0.73 -16.76 4.98
CA LYS A 211 0.70 -17.71 3.86
C LYS A 211 -0.54 -18.57 3.96
N ILE A 212 -1.41 -18.47 2.95
CA ILE A 212 -2.72 -19.13 2.96
C ILE A 212 -2.60 -20.49 2.29
N GLY A 213 -2.91 -21.53 3.03
CA GLY A 213 -2.85 -22.91 2.57
C GLY A 213 -4.19 -23.45 2.09
N GLY A 214 -4.14 -24.42 1.18
CA GLY A 214 -5.34 -25.05 0.67
C GLY A 214 -5.08 -26.24 -0.23
N THR A 215 -6.15 -27.00 -0.51
CA THR A 215 -6.09 -28.22 -1.31
C THR A 215 -6.21 -27.96 -2.80
N SER A 216 -6.79 -26.82 -3.19
CA SER A 216 -6.95 -26.40 -4.58
C SER A 216 -6.73 -24.90 -4.73
N ASP A 217 -6.30 -24.47 -5.92
CA ASP A 217 -6.10 -23.05 -6.21
C ASP A 217 -7.38 -22.22 -6.00
N VAL A 218 -8.55 -22.79 -6.26
CA VAL A 218 -9.84 -22.11 -6.06
C VAL A 218 -10.10 -21.86 -4.57
N GLU A 219 -9.81 -22.85 -3.72
CA GLU A 219 -9.95 -22.72 -2.26
C GLU A 219 -8.97 -21.70 -1.68
N VAL A 220 -7.70 -21.73 -2.12
CA VAL A 220 -6.67 -20.78 -1.66
C VAL A 220 -7.06 -19.35 -2.05
N ASN A 221 -7.52 -19.14 -3.28
CA ASN A 221 -7.96 -17.82 -3.72
C ASN A 221 -9.17 -17.31 -2.93
N GLU A 222 -10.18 -18.14 -2.66
CA GLU A 222 -11.35 -17.74 -1.87
C GLU A 222 -10.98 -17.41 -0.41
N LYS A 223 -10.14 -18.24 0.23
CA LYS A 223 -9.62 -17.94 1.57
C LYS A 223 -8.81 -16.66 1.59
N LYS A 224 -7.99 -16.43 0.56
CA LYS A 224 -7.19 -15.21 0.43
C LYS A 224 -8.03 -13.96 0.29
N ASP A 225 -9.09 -14.00 -0.50
CA ASP A 225 -10.02 -12.88 -0.62
C ASP A 225 -10.67 -12.58 0.74
N ARG A 226 -11.13 -13.60 1.47
CA ARG A 226 -11.69 -13.43 2.83
C ARG A 226 -10.70 -12.86 3.84
N VAL A 227 -9.46 -13.34 3.82
CA VAL A 227 -8.39 -12.81 4.70
C VAL A 227 -8.08 -11.37 4.33
N THR A 228 -7.98 -11.05 3.05
CA THR A 228 -7.70 -9.70 2.57
C THR A 228 -8.79 -8.72 3.02
N ASP A 229 -10.05 -9.12 2.90
CA ASP A 229 -11.19 -8.34 3.39
C ASP A 229 -11.16 -8.15 4.91
N ALA A 230 -10.84 -9.20 5.67
CA ALA A 230 -10.69 -9.11 7.12
C ALA A 230 -9.54 -8.18 7.55
N LEU A 231 -8.40 -8.23 6.85
CA LEU A 231 -7.26 -7.34 7.09
C LEU A 231 -7.63 -5.88 6.80
N ASN A 232 -8.34 -5.62 5.71
CA ASN A 232 -8.79 -4.26 5.38
C ASN A 232 -9.83 -3.75 6.38
N ALA A 233 -10.78 -4.60 6.79
CA ALA A 233 -11.80 -4.24 7.78
C ALA A 233 -11.20 -3.94 9.16
N THR A 234 -10.22 -4.73 9.60
CA THR A 234 -9.52 -4.51 10.88
C THR A 234 -8.66 -3.25 10.86
N ARG A 235 -7.99 -2.95 9.74
CA ARG A 235 -7.27 -1.67 9.57
C ARG A 235 -8.22 -0.47 9.67
N ALA A 236 -9.31 -0.47 8.90
CA ALA A 236 -10.30 0.59 8.96
C ALA A 236 -10.90 0.76 10.37
N ALA A 237 -11.16 -0.35 11.06
CA ALA A 237 -11.66 -0.34 12.43
C ALA A 237 -10.68 0.25 13.46
N VAL A 238 -9.37 0.11 13.24
CA VAL A 238 -8.33 0.70 14.08
C VAL A 238 -8.18 2.20 13.78
N GLU A 239 -8.28 2.60 12.51
CA GLU A 239 -8.13 3.99 12.07
C GLU A 239 -9.34 4.86 12.41
N GLU A 240 -10.55 4.42 12.06
CA GLU A 240 -11.79 5.21 12.19
C GLU A 240 -12.68 4.78 13.36
N GLY A 241 -12.33 3.67 14.03
CA GLY A 241 -13.13 3.09 15.10
C GLY A 241 -14.20 2.12 14.60
N ILE A 242 -15.08 1.69 15.51
CA ILE A 242 -16.11 0.67 15.23
C ILE A 242 -17.50 1.21 15.49
N VAL A 243 -18.46 0.77 14.66
CA VAL A 243 -19.89 1.09 14.79
C VAL A 243 -20.74 -0.18 14.78
N PRO A 244 -21.99 -0.14 15.30
CA PRO A 244 -22.90 -1.28 15.23
C PRO A 244 -23.16 -1.71 13.77
N GLY A 245 -22.80 -2.96 13.45
CA GLY A 245 -22.94 -3.53 12.10
C GLY A 245 -24.39 -3.83 11.69
N GLY A 246 -24.55 -4.62 10.62
CA GLY A 246 -25.87 -5.05 10.14
C GLY A 246 -26.74 -3.94 9.56
N GLY A 247 -26.14 -2.82 9.16
CA GLY A 247 -26.87 -1.61 8.74
C GLY A 247 -27.47 -0.80 9.89
N CYS A 248 -27.32 -1.23 11.16
CA CYS A 248 -27.87 -0.51 12.31
C CYS A 248 -27.28 0.89 12.49
N ALA A 249 -25.97 1.05 12.23
CA ALA A 249 -25.34 2.38 12.24
C ALA A 249 -26.02 3.33 11.25
N LEU A 250 -26.31 2.87 10.03
CA LEU A 250 -26.98 3.67 9.00
C LEU A 250 -28.41 4.03 9.40
N LEU A 251 -29.17 3.10 9.99
CA LEU A 251 -30.51 3.38 10.51
C LEU A 251 -30.50 4.44 11.61
N ARG A 252 -29.46 4.46 12.46
CA ARG A 252 -29.29 5.48 13.49
C ARG A 252 -28.96 6.87 12.94
N CYS A 253 -28.50 6.97 11.69
CA CYS A 253 -28.26 8.24 11.02
C CYS A 253 -29.55 8.88 10.46
N ILE A 254 -30.65 8.14 10.31
CA ILE A 254 -31.91 8.65 9.73
C ILE A 254 -32.44 9.89 10.48
N PRO A 255 -32.52 9.91 11.82
CA PRO A 255 -33.00 11.11 12.52
C PRO A 255 -32.11 12.34 12.32
N SER A 256 -30.84 12.16 11.97
CA SER A 256 -29.95 13.28 11.64
C SER A 256 -30.26 13.88 10.28
N LEU A 257 -30.82 13.10 9.35
CA LEU A 257 -31.26 13.60 8.04
C LEU A 257 -32.44 14.57 8.20
N ASP A 258 -33.40 14.27 9.09
CA ASP A 258 -34.55 15.15 9.37
C ASP A 258 -34.16 16.56 9.85
N THR A 259 -32.92 16.72 10.34
CA THR A 259 -32.39 18.01 10.82
C THR A 259 -31.68 18.83 9.74
N LEU A 260 -31.45 18.26 8.55
CA LEU A 260 -30.82 18.96 7.43
C LEU A 260 -31.76 20.00 6.83
N LYS A 261 -31.23 21.22 6.63
CA LYS A 261 -31.96 22.28 5.92
C LYS A 261 -31.64 22.22 4.44
N THR A 262 -32.61 21.79 3.64
CA THR A 262 -32.49 21.75 2.18
C THR A 262 -32.83 23.11 1.56
N ALA A 263 -32.08 23.55 0.55
CA ALA A 263 -32.34 24.82 -0.14
C ALA A 263 -33.50 24.73 -1.15
N ASN A 264 -33.62 23.58 -1.84
CA ASN A 264 -34.58 23.37 -2.94
C ASN A 264 -35.32 22.03 -2.79
N ALA A 265 -36.45 21.88 -3.49
CA ALA A 265 -37.27 20.66 -3.47
C ALA A 265 -36.51 19.41 -3.97
N ASP A 266 -35.64 19.54 -4.97
CA ASP A 266 -34.83 18.42 -5.49
C ASP A 266 -33.85 17.88 -4.44
N GLN A 267 -33.30 18.74 -3.58
CA GLN A 267 -32.44 18.32 -2.48
C GLN A 267 -33.23 17.55 -1.42
N LYS A 268 -34.50 17.92 -1.20
CA LYS A 268 -35.40 17.21 -0.29
C LYS A 268 -35.78 15.84 -0.84
N ILE A 269 -35.94 15.70 -2.15
CA ILE A 269 -36.15 14.39 -2.79
C ILE A 269 -34.89 13.52 -2.63
N GLY A 270 -33.70 14.08 -2.84
CA GLY A 270 -32.43 13.37 -2.63
C GLY A 270 -32.24 12.87 -1.19
N GLU A 271 -32.72 13.60 -0.19
CA GLU A 271 -32.75 13.14 1.21
C GLU A 271 -33.54 11.84 1.38
N TRP A 272 -34.73 11.75 0.77
CA TRP A 272 -35.56 10.53 0.77
C TRP A 272 -34.89 9.38 0.00
N ASP A 273 -34.20 9.66 -1.10
CA ASP A 273 -33.43 8.65 -1.84
C ASP A 273 -32.32 8.03 -0.97
N HIS A 274 -31.64 8.85 -0.15
CA HIS A 274 -30.65 8.36 0.81
C HIS A 274 -31.29 7.48 1.90
N VAL A 275 -32.46 7.86 2.42
CA VAL A 275 -33.20 7.03 3.39
C VAL A 275 -33.59 5.68 2.78
N ILE A 276 -34.08 5.67 1.53
CA ILE A 276 -34.42 4.44 0.80
C ILE A 276 -33.19 3.55 0.62
N LEU A 277 -32.04 4.14 0.27
CA LEU A 277 -30.78 3.39 0.09
C LEU A 277 -30.30 2.76 1.40
N ILE A 278 -30.43 3.47 2.52
CA ILE A 278 -30.11 2.99 3.88
C ILE A 278 -31.01 1.81 4.25
N LEU A 279 -32.32 1.94 4.04
CA LEU A 279 -33.28 0.87 4.33
C LEU A 279 -33.05 -0.37 3.47
N LYS A 280 -32.68 -0.18 2.19
CA LYS A 280 -32.36 -1.28 1.28
C LYS A 280 -31.14 -2.09 1.75
N HIS A 281 -30.10 -1.41 2.24
CA HIS A 281 -28.92 -2.07 2.83
C HIS A 281 -29.26 -2.85 4.11
N ALA A 282 -30.04 -2.26 5.02
CA ALA A 282 -30.45 -2.96 6.24
C ALA A 282 -31.31 -4.21 5.94
N HIS A 283 -32.16 -4.12 4.90
CA HIS A 283 -33.02 -5.21 4.47
C HIS A 283 -32.24 -6.36 3.82
N SER A 284 -31.27 -6.07 2.94
CA SER A 284 -30.47 -7.13 2.28
C SER A 284 -29.68 -7.96 3.29
N VAL A 285 -29.14 -7.34 4.34
CA VAL A 285 -28.41 -8.04 5.40
C VAL A 285 -29.33 -8.91 6.27
N SER A 286 -30.61 -8.56 6.39
CA SER A 286 -31.59 -9.34 7.16
C SER A 286 -32.03 -10.62 6.43
N TYR A 287 -31.90 -10.68 5.09
CA TYR A 287 -32.31 -11.82 4.27
C TYR A 287 -31.30 -12.99 4.30
N GLU A 288 -30.05 -12.72 4.70
CA GLU A 288 -28.97 -13.72 4.76
C GLU A 288 -28.89 -14.48 6.10
N ARG A 289 -29.76 -14.17 7.08
CA ARG A 289 -29.81 -14.89 8.37
C ARG A 289 -31.00 -15.86 8.45
N PRO A 290 -30.85 -17.02 9.12
CA PRO A 290 -31.97 -17.92 9.41
C PRO A 290 -33.03 -17.26 10.32
N PRO A 291 -34.28 -17.77 10.29
CA PRO A 291 -35.48 -16.99 10.58
C PRO A 291 -35.81 -16.94 12.07
N ASP A 292 -35.03 -16.22 12.87
CA ASP A 292 -35.36 -16.00 14.30
C ASP A 292 -35.71 -14.52 14.62
N PHE A 293 -35.85 -13.65 13.62
CA PHE A 293 -36.27 -12.25 13.78
C PHE A 293 -37.54 -11.93 12.98
N THR A 294 -38.69 -12.43 13.45
CA THR A 294 -40.00 -12.24 12.81
C THR A 294 -40.67 -10.87 13.05
N CYS A 295 -40.06 -9.95 13.80
CA CYS A 295 -40.72 -8.67 14.14
C CYS A 295 -40.43 -7.48 13.21
N LEU A 296 -39.37 -7.49 12.38
CA LEU A 296 -39.04 -6.35 11.50
C LEU A 296 -39.59 -6.48 10.07
N PHE A 297 -40.00 -7.69 9.69
CA PHE A 297 -40.36 -8.05 8.31
C PHE A 297 -41.66 -7.39 7.83
N LEU A 298 -42.61 -7.15 8.74
CA LEU A 298 -43.91 -6.57 8.38
C LEU A 298 -43.89 -5.05 8.22
N PHE A 299 -42.91 -4.36 8.83
CA PHE A 299 -42.90 -2.88 8.86
C PHE A 299 -42.29 -2.27 7.61
N VAL A 300 -41.21 -2.87 7.07
CA VAL A 300 -40.53 -2.35 5.87
C VAL A 300 -41.33 -2.63 4.59
N TYR A 301 -41.99 -3.79 4.50
CA TYR A 301 -42.82 -4.13 3.34
C TYR A 301 -44.08 -3.25 3.25
N LEU A 302 -44.66 -2.86 4.39
CA LEU A 302 -45.80 -1.96 4.41
C LEU A 302 -45.41 -0.53 3.97
N CYS A 303 -44.24 -0.04 4.37
CA CYS A 303 -43.75 1.27 3.93
C CYS A 303 -43.38 1.31 2.45
N PHE A 304 -42.86 0.22 1.87
CA PHE A 304 -42.49 0.20 0.44
C PHE A 304 -43.71 0.08 -0.50
N VAL A 305 -44.79 -0.57 -0.05
CA VAL A 305 -46.03 -0.72 -0.84
C VAL A 305 -46.97 0.50 -0.71
N LEU A 306 -46.83 1.32 0.34
CA LEU A 306 -47.63 2.54 0.52
C LEU A 306 -47.05 3.80 -0.12
N LEU A 307 -45.85 3.73 -0.70
CA LEU A 307 -45.13 4.88 -1.29
C LEU A 307 -44.90 4.78 -2.81
N ILE A 308 -45.48 3.77 -3.48
CA ILE A 308 -45.70 3.71 -4.93
C ILE A 308 -47.17 3.94 -5.21
#